data_AF-M3CE17-F1
#
_entry.id   AF-M3CE17-F1
#
_cell.length_a   1.000
_cell.length_b   1.000
_cell.length_c   1.000
_cell.angle_alpha   90.00
_cell.angle_beta   90.00
_cell.angle_gamma   90.00
#
_symmetry.space_group_name_H-M   'P 1'
#
loop_
_entity.id
_entity.type
_entity.pdbx_description
1 polymer ?
#
loop_
_entity_poly.entity_id
_entity_poly.type
_entity_poly.pdbx_seq_one_letter_code
_entity_poly.pdbx_strand_id
1 'polypeptide(L)'
;AREHAARLVAGPAATPAALEAARRGLAAAVVDLRATADAAAGEWWQRALPQERVVLAEQAAHRTLAATVRRQGLLPDPGTSTHTHTEGASP
;
A
#
# COMPACT_ATOMS: atom_id res chain seq x y z
N ALA A 1 6.13 -9.86 6.80
CA ALA A 1 6.29 -8.54 6.13
C ALA A 1 5.30 -7.48 6.62
N ARG A 2 3.98 -7.65 6.43
CA ARG A 2 2.95 -6.65 6.79
C ARG A 2 3.01 -6.15 8.23
N GLU A 3 3.09 -7.05 9.20
CA GLU A 3 3.15 -6.66 10.63
C GLU A 3 4.40 -5.85 10.98
N HIS A 4 5.54 -6.17 10.36
CA HIS A 4 6.77 -5.41 10.53
C HIS A 4 6.63 -3.99 9.97
N ALA A 5 6.08 -3.85 8.77
CA ALA A 5 5.77 -2.55 8.18
C ALA A 5 4.76 -1.76 9.05
N ALA A 6 3.71 -2.40 9.55
CA ALA A 6 2.73 -1.77 10.44
C ALA A 6 3.37 -1.29 11.76
N ARG A 7 4.25 -2.09 12.37
CA ARG A 7 4.99 -1.71 13.58
C ARG A 7 5.91 -0.51 13.32
N LEU A 8 6.61 -0.47 12.18
CA LEU A 8 7.45 0.67 11.82
C LEU A 8 6.63 1.94 11.54
N VAL A 9 5.46 1.81 10.92
CA VAL A 9 4.55 2.94 10.68
C VAL A 9 3.91 3.45 11.97
N ALA A 10 3.72 2.62 13.00
CA ALA A 10 3.19 3.04 14.29
C ALA A 10 4.26 3.60 15.24
N GLY A 11 5.51 3.14 15.14
CA GLY A 11 6.59 3.53 16.04
C GLY A 11 7.15 4.94 15.73
N PRO A 12 7.35 5.84 16.70
CA PRO A 12 7.79 7.21 16.45
C PRO A 12 9.24 7.32 15.92
N ALA A 13 10.08 6.30 16.17
CA ALA A 13 11.52 6.32 15.86
C ALA A 13 11.91 5.73 14.48
N ALA A 14 10.95 5.34 13.64
CA ALA A 14 11.27 4.72 12.35
C ALA A 14 11.95 5.72 11.40
N THR A 15 13.15 5.36 10.92
CA THR A 15 13.89 6.18 9.95
C THR A 15 13.28 6.06 8.56
N PRO A 16 13.45 7.07 7.67
CA PRO A 16 12.95 7.01 6.30
C PRO A 16 13.46 5.80 5.51
N ALA A 17 14.73 5.43 5.73
CA ALA A 17 15.33 4.24 5.10
C ALA A 17 14.71 2.93 5.59
N ALA A 18 14.38 2.82 6.88
CA ALA A 18 13.68 1.66 7.42
C ALA A 18 12.25 1.55 6.87
N LEU A 19 11.54 2.68 6.74
CA LEU A 19 10.22 2.72 6.11
C LEU A 19 10.29 2.30 4.63
N GLU A 20 11.32 2.72 3.89
CA GLU A 20 11.49 2.38 2.49
C GLU A 20 11.84 0.90 2.29
N ALA A 21 12.71 0.34 3.15
CA ALA A 21 13.01 -1.09 3.15
C ALA A 21 11.75 -1.92 3.48
N ALA A 22 10.97 -1.50 4.47
CA ALA A 22 9.72 -2.16 4.84
C ALA A 22 8.65 -2.07 3.73
N ARG A 23 8.58 -0.93 3.03
CA ARG A 23 7.69 -0.74 1.87
C ARG A 23 8.05 -1.69 0.74
N ARG A 24 9.33 -1.78 0.37
CA ARG A 24 9.81 -2.72 -0.66
C ARG A 24 9.57 -4.18 -0.28
N GLY A 25 9.89 -4.56 0.96
CA GLY A 25 9.65 -5.92 1.46
C GLY A 25 8.16 -6.28 1.52
N LEU A 26 7.28 -5.32 1.83
CA LEU A 26 5.83 -5.54 1.78
C LEU A 26 5.34 -5.70 0.33
N ALA A 27 5.81 -4.88 -0.60
CA ALA A 27 5.44 -4.99 -2.02
C ALA A 27 5.81 -6.35 -2.62
N ALA A 28 7.04 -6.83 -2.36
CA ALA A 28 7.48 -8.15 -2.78
C ALA A 28 6.57 -9.26 -2.23
N ALA A 29 6.25 -9.22 -0.94
CA ALA A 29 5.38 -10.22 -0.32
C ALA A 29 3.95 -10.25 -0.89
N VAL A 30 3.43 -9.13 -1.38
CA VAL A 30 2.12 -9.07 -2.05
C VAL A 30 2.19 -9.73 -3.43
N VAL A 31 3.26 -9.48 -4.19
CA VAL A 31 3.49 -10.13 -5.49
C VAL A 31 3.60 -11.64 -5.33
N ASP A 32 4.37 -12.11 -4.34
CA ASP A 32 4.54 -13.54 -4.06
C ASP A 32 3.21 -14.21 -3.67
N LEU A 33 2.39 -13.53 -2.86
CA LEU A 33 1.05 -14.01 -2.50
C LEU A 33 0.17 -14.19 -3.75
N ARG A 34 0.20 -13.20 -4.67
CA ARG A 34 -0.61 -13.24 -5.88
C ARG A 34 -0.17 -14.36 -6.81
N ALA A 35 1.14 -14.52 -7.01
CA ALA A 35 1.71 -15.62 -7.78
C ALA A 35 1.34 -16.99 -7.20
N THR A 36 1.38 -17.12 -5.87
CA THR A 36 0.96 -18.34 -5.17
C THR A 36 -0.53 -18.62 -5.36
N ALA A 37 -1.38 -17.58 -5.29
CA ALA A 37 -2.81 -17.71 -5.51
C ALA A 37 -3.14 -18.09 -6.97
N ASP A 38 -2.42 -17.54 -7.95
CA ASP A 38 -2.55 -17.90 -9.36
C ASP A 38 -2.11 -19.35 -9.62
N ALA A 39 -0.98 -19.77 -9.06
CA ALA A 39 -0.51 -21.16 -9.16
C ALA A 39 -1.53 -22.13 -8.55
N ALA A 40 -2.11 -21.80 -7.39
CA ALA A 40 -3.14 -22.60 -6.74
C ALA A 40 -4.48 -22.64 -7.52
N ALA A 41 -4.78 -21.60 -8.31
CA ALA A 41 -5.96 -21.55 -9.16
C ALA A 41 -5.77 -22.28 -10.51
N GLY A 42 -4.53 -22.36 -11.01
CA GLY A 42 -4.17 -23.08 -12.23
C GLY A 42 -4.21 -24.62 -12.08
N GLU A 43 -4.11 -25.11 -10.86
CA GLU A 43 -4.23 -26.53 -10.49
C GLU A 43 -5.72 -26.89 -10.23
N TRP A 44 -6.59 -26.62 -11.21
CA TRP A 44 -8.07 -26.74 -11.29
C TRP A 44 -8.80 -27.95 -10.64
N TRP A 45 -8.12 -28.83 -9.91
CA TRP A 45 -8.70 -29.87 -9.07
C TRP A 45 -8.33 -29.75 -7.57
N GLN A 46 -7.41 -28.86 -7.19
CA GLN A 46 -7.07 -28.56 -5.80
C GLN A 46 -7.70 -27.25 -5.37
N ARG A 47 -8.26 -27.25 -4.15
CA ARG A 47 -9.03 -26.13 -3.60
C ARG A 47 -8.24 -24.83 -3.72
N ALA A 48 -8.70 -23.94 -4.61
CA ALA A 48 -8.21 -22.58 -4.67
C ALA A 48 -8.24 -21.96 -3.27
N LEU A 49 -7.15 -21.26 -2.89
CA LEU A 49 -7.14 -20.46 -1.68
C LEU A 49 -8.38 -19.55 -1.67
N PRO A 50 -9.12 -19.43 -0.54
CA PRO A 50 -10.33 -18.62 -0.53
C PRO A 50 -10.02 -17.20 -0.98
N GLN A 51 -10.49 -16.83 -2.18
CA GLN A 51 -10.15 -15.55 -2.83
C GLN A 51 -10.48 -14.35 -1.94
N GLU A 52 -11.54 -14.46 -1.13
CA GLU A 52 -11.91 -13.43 -0.17
C GLU A 52 -10.79 -13.13 0.85
N ARG A 53 -10.08 -14.16 1.33
CA ARG A 53 -8.93 -13.97 2.24
C ARG A 53 -7.76 -13.30 1.54
N VAL A 54 -7.54 -13.59 0.26
CA VAL A 54 -6.50 -12.96 -0.57
C VAL A 54 -6.82 -11.48 -0.77
N VAL A 55 -8.04 -11.16 -1.19
CA VAL A 55 -8.50 -9.77 -1.39
C VAL A 55 -8.42 -8.96 -0.10
N LEU A 56 -8.84 -9.52 1.05
CA LEU A 56 -8.74 -8.83 2.34
C LEU A 56 -7.28 -8.58 2.74
N ALA A 57 -6.37 -9.53 2.48
CA ALA A 57 -4.95 -9.36 2.73
C ALA A 57 -4.33 -8.28 1.82
N GLU A 58 -4.70 -8.24 0.54
CA GLU A 58 -4.29 -7.22 -0.42
C GLU A 58 -4.79 -5.83 -0.01
N GLN A 59 -6.07 -5.69 0.34
CA GLN A 59 -6.64 -4.41 0.81
C GLN A 59 -5.94 -3.90 2.08
N ALA A 60 -5.67 -4.79 3.04
CA ALA A 60 -4.92 -4.43 4.25
C ALA A 60 -3.47 -4.01 3.91
N ALA A 61 -2.84 -4.66 2.94
CA ALA A 61 -1.50 -4.29 2.47
C ALA A 61 -1.51 -2.92 1.76
N HIS A 62 -2.47 -2.66 0.87
CA HIS A 62 -2.61 -1.37 0.18
C HIS A 62 -2.81 -0.21 1.16
N ARG A 63 -3.63 -0.38 2.20
CA ARG A 63 -3.80 0.61 3.26
C ARG A 63 -2.50 0.87 4.02
N THR A 64 -1.72 -0.19 4.29
CA THR A 64 -0.41 -0.09 4.96
C THR A 64 0.61 0.64 4.07
N LEU A 65 0.64 0.34 2.77
CA LEU A 65 1.49 1.02 1.79
C LEU A 65 1.16 2.51 1.72
N ALA A 66 -0.13 2.85 1.61
CA ALA A 66 -0.56 4.24 1.58
C ALA A 66 -0.16 4.99 2.87
N ALA A 67 -0.21 4.32 4.03
CA ALA A 67 0.27 4.90 5.29
C ALA A 67 1.79 5.11 5.31
N THR A 68 2.59 4.16 4.78
CA THR A 68 4.06 4.34 4.66
C THR A 68 4.42 5.54 3.78
N VAL A 69 3.76 5.66 2.61
CA VAL A 69 4.04 6.74 1.64
C VAL A 69 3.68 8.11 2.22
N ARG A 70 2.52 8.24 2.91
CA ARG A 70 2.14 9.47 3.61
C ARG A 70 3.14 9.84 4.69
N ARG A 71 3.58 8.87 5.50
CA ARG A 71 4.55 9.11 6.57
C ARG A 71 5.93 9.53 6.06
N GLN A 72 6.32 9.04 4.89
CA GLN A 72 7.57 9.44 4.24
C GLN A 72 7.49 10.81 3.53
N GLY A 73 6.33 11.46 3.53
CA GLY A 73 6.12 12.72 2.80
C GLY A 73 6.17 12.57 1.28
N LEU A 74 6.01 11.34 0.78
CA LEU A 74 6.08 11.01 -0.66
C LEU A 74 4.73 11.17 -1.37
N LEU A 75 3.65 11.43 -0.63
CA LEU A 75 2.35 11.77 -1.21
C LEU A 75 2.19 13.29 -1.18
N PRO A 76 1.97 13.96 -2.32
CA PRO A 76 1.57 15.36 -2.32
C PRO A 76 0.25 15.51 -1.56
N ASP A 77 0.13 16.58 -0.78
CA ASP A 77 -1.11 16.90 -0.08
C ASP A 77 -2.23 17.11 -1.11
N PRO A 78 -3.34 16.37 -1.04
CA PRO A 78 -4.46 16.55 -1.97
C PRO A 78 -5.17 17.91 -1.79
N GLY A 79 -4.77 18.75 -0.83
CA GLY A 79 -5.34 20.08 -0.56
C GLY A 79 -4.64 21.25 -1.24
N THR A 80 -3.43 21.09 -1.81
CA THR A 80 -2.70 22.22 -2.43
C THR A 80 -3.07 22.49 -3.90
N SER A 81 -3.91 21.64 -4.50
CA SER A 81 -4.35 21.76 -5.89
C SER A 81 -5.81 22.18 -5.99
N THR A 82 -6.21 23.33 -5.43
CA THR A 82 -7.38 24.11 -5.90
C THR A 82 -7.50 25.44 -5.15
N HIS A 83 -6.67 26.41 -5.51
CA HIS A 83 -7.13 27.80 -5.52
C HIS A 83 -6.45 28.53 -6.68
N THR A 84 -6.77 28.13 -7.92
CA THR A 84 -6.70 29.06 -9.03
C THR A 84 -7.77 30.12 -8.77
N HIS A 85 -7.35 31.13 -8.02
CA HIS A 85 -7.96 32.44 -7.89
C HIS A 85 -8.48 32.87 -9.27
N THR A 86 -9.78 32.69 -9.46
CA THR A 86 -10.51 33.13 -10.65
C THR A 86 -10.89 34.58 -10.40
N GLU A 87 -9.91 35.46 -10.40
CA GLU A 87 -10.08 36.92 -10.36
C GLU A 87 -9.19 37.48 -11.49
N GLY A 88 -9.65 38.28 -12.44
CA GLY A 88 -10.98 38.82 -12.67
C GLY A 88 -11.30 38.76 -14.17
N ALA A 89 -12.51 38.31 -14.46
CA ALA A 89 -13.22 38.70 -15.66
C ALA A 89 -14.29 39.71 -15.21
N SER A 90 -14.14 40.98 -15.59
CA SER A 90 -15.23 41.93 -15.89
C SER A 90 -14.70 43.37 -15.99
N PRO A 91 -15.41 44.30 -16.67
CA PRO A 91 -16.56 44.16 -17.57
C PRO A 91 -16.29 44.64 -19.01
#